data_AF-A0A948UI65-F1
#
_entry.id   AF-A0A948UI65-F1
#
_cell.length_a   1.000
_cell.length_b   1.000
_cell.length_c   1.000
_cell.angle_alpha   90.00
_cell.angle_beta   90.00
_cell.angle_gamma   90.00
#
_symmetry.space_group_name_H-M   'P 1'
#
loop_
_entity.id
_entity.type
_entity.pdbx_description
1 polymer ?
#
loop_
_entity_poly.entity_id
_entity_poly.type
_entity_poly.pdbx_seq_one_letter_code
_entity_poly.pdbx_strand_id
1 'polypeptide(L)'
;MSNLEIKATELISTSKKEKDRNAFLDTFIFEPENIEEQNLGNLYIVGEITNLSNNSEYLINLLVATIKKEYYSLTGRSPIESFEQGLNKTNEMLADFAQQGNIEWIGNLNISVLVLKENTVYFSQTGKTQTLLVRGKNIIDIGKDLITDPMPHPLKTFSNIASGEIEIGDKIILATPEFFRSISEEEIKNAVAGNAEAMVEKFESALGGRTNAA
;
A
#
# COMPACT_ATOMS: atom_id res chain seq x y z
N MET A 1 -7.07 12.48 -26.99
CA MET A 1 -7.01 12.20 -25.54
C MET A 1 -5.74 11.39 -25.34
N SER A 2 -4.79 11.89 -24.58
CA SER A 2 -3.56 11.14 -24.26
C SER A 2 -3.95 9.97 -23.36
N ASN A 3 -3.68 8.74 -23.78
CA ASN A 3 -3.87 7.57 -22.93
C ASN A 3 -2.90 7.67 -21.75
N LEU A 4 -3.41 7.53 -20.53
CA LEU A 4 -2.59 7.35 -19.33
C LEU A 4 -1.99 5.94 -19.39
N GLU A 5 -0.66 5.85 -19.47
CA GLU A 5 0.07 4.60 -19.28
C GLU A 5 0.49 4.52 -17.81
N ILE A 6 0.07 3.44 -17.13
CA ILE A 6 0.39 3.21 -15.73
C ILE A 6 1.70 2.41 -15.67
N LYS A 7 2.67 2.90 -14.92
CA LYS A 7 3.90 2.18 -14.60
C LYS A 7 3.99 2.02 -13.09
N ALA A 8 4.06 0.77 -12.64
CA ALA A 8 4.25 0.44 -11.24
C ALA A 8 5.61 -0.25 -11.06
N THR A 9 6.26 0.02 -9.94
CA THR A 9 7.52 -0.64 -9.59
C THR A 9 7.57 -0.86 -8.10
N GLU A 10 8.13 -1.98 -7.69
CA GLU A 10 8.25 -2.41 -6.30
C GLU A 10 9.67 -2.16 -5.81
N LEU A 11 9.78 -1.78 -4.53
CA LEU A 11 11.06 -1.59 -3.87
C LEU A 11 10.98 -2.21 -2.48
N ILE A 12 11.71 -3.31 -2.29
CA ILE A 12 11.84 -4.00 -1.02
C ILE A 12 13.30 -3.90 -0.59
N SER A 13 13.56 -3.16 0.49
CA SER A 13 14.88 -3.09 1.13
C SER A 13 14.80 -3.71 2.52
N THR A 14 15.72 -4.63 2.80
CA THR A 14 15.84 -5.27 4.11
C THR A 14 17.28 -5.22 4.59
N SER A 15 17.48 -5.06 5.89
CA SER A 15 18.83 -5.12 6.47
C SER A 15 19.42 -6.54 6.35
N LYS A 16 20.75 -6.63 6.17
CA LYS A 16 21.50 -7.87 5.86
C LYS A 16 21.52 -8.95 6.95
N LYS A 17 20.90 -8.73 8.12
CA LYS A 17 20.88 -9.71 9.22
C LYS A 17 19.46 -10.19 9.46
N GLU A 18 19.12 -11.36 8.92
CA GLU A 18 17.83 -12.04 9.17
C GLU A 18 17.52 -12.19 10.67
N LYS A 19 18.53 -12.38 11.51
CA LYS A 19 18.39 -12.50 12.97
C LYS A 19 17.94 -11.22 13.69
N ASP A 20 18.05 -10.06 13.05
CA ASP A 20 17.66 -8.77 13.62
C ASP A 20 16.33 -8.26 13.02
N ARG A 21 15.67 -9.04 12.15
CA ARG A 21 14.39 -8.64 11.54
C ARG A 21 13.26 -8.74 12.56
N ASN A 22 12.87 -7.58 13.09
CA ASN A 22 11.70 -7.44 13.95
C ASN A 22 10.44 -7.01 13.17
N ALA A 23 10.38 -7.27 11.86
CA ALA A 23 9.21 -6.96 11.04
C ALA A 23 9.12 -7.90 9.83
N PHE A 24 7.90 -8.14 9.36
CA PHE A 24 7.61 -8.69 8.05
C PHE A 24 7.05 -7.57 7.17
N LEU A 25 7.51 -7.46 5.93
CA LEU A 25 7.02 -6.47 4.97
C LEU A 25 7.00 -7.05 3.57
N ASP A 26 6.03 -6.63 2.77
CA ASP A 26 5.89 -7.05 1.39
C ASP A 26 5.08 -6.04 0.56
N THR A 27 5.21 -6.11 -0.75
CA THR A 27 4.44 -5.31 -1.71
C THR A 27 3.70 -6.21 -2.68
N PHE A 28 2.56 -5.73 -3.17
CA PHE A 28 1.72 -6.50 -4.07
C PHE A 28 1.15 -5.61 -5.16
N ILE A 29 1.29 -6.07 -6.41
CA ILE A 29 0.69 -5.47 -7.59
C ILE A 29 -0.27 -6.49 -8.22
N PHE A 30 -1.53 -6.10 -8.36
CA PHE A 30 -2.54 -6.91 -9.05
C PHE A 30 -3.14 -6.12 -10.20
N GLU A 31 -2.93 -6.62 -11.41
CA GLU A 31 -3.55 -6.13 -12.63
C GLU A 31 -4.76 -7.02 -12.99
N PRO A 32 -5.78 -6.47 -13.66
CA PRO A 32 -6.91 -7.24 -14.17
C PRO A 32 -6.49 -8.43 -15.02
N GLU A 33 -6.99 -9.62 -14.68
CA GLU A 33 -6.67 -10.87 -15.38
C GLU A 33 -7.60 -11.12 -16.57
N ASN A 34 -8.74 -10.41 -16.65
CA ASN A 34 -9.76 -10.56 -17.69
C ASN A 34 -10.49 -9.23 -17.99
N ILE A 35 -11.32 -9.23 -19.06
CA ILE A 35 -12.05 -8.04 -19.54
C ILE A 35 -13.00 -7.48 -18.46
N GLU A 36 -13.58 -8.34 -17.64
CA GLU A 36 -14.53 -7.90 -16.62
C GLU A 36 -13.82 -7.17 -15.48
N GLU A 37 -12.66 -7.67 -15.04
CA GLU A 37 -11.81 -7.02 -14.05
C GLU A 37 -11.20 -5.70 -14.54
N GLN A 38 -11.04 -5.52 -15.86
CA GLN A 38 -10.56 -4.24 -16.42
C GLN A 38 -11.48 -3.07 -16.06
N ASN A 39 -12.75 -3.32 -15.78
CA ASN A 39 -13.70 -2.28 -15.32
C ASN A 39 -13.39 -1.80 -13.90
N LEU A 40 -12.69 -2.61 -13.10
CA LEU A 40 -12.29 -2.29 -11.74
C LEU A 40 -10.92 -1.60 -11.72
N GLY A 41 -10.00 -1.96 -12.61
CA GLY A 41 -8.65 -1.36 -12.65
C GLY A 41 -7.66 -2.06 -11.73
N ASN A 42 -6.52 -1.44 -11.47
CA ASN A 42 -5.38 -2.06 -10.80
C ASN A 42 -5.45 -1.89 -9.28
N LEU A 43 -4.91 -2.85 -8.53
CA LEU A 43 -4.83 -2.86 -7.07
C LEU A 43 -3.37 -2.96 -6.61
N TYR A 44 -2.97 -2.05 -5.72
CA TYR A 44 -1.62 -1.93 -5.19
C TYR A 44 -1.67 -1.98 -3.67
N ILE A 45 -0.80 -2.77 -3.06
CA ILE A 45 -0.76 -2.93 -1.60
C ILE A 45 0.68 -2.89 -1.11
N VAL A 46 0.91 -2.13 -0.04
CA VAL A 46 2.15 -2.19 0.75
C VAL A 46 1.76 -2.57 2.17
N GLY A 47 2.34 -3.64 2.69
CA GLY A 47 2.03 -4.16 4.02
C GLY A 47 3.28 -4.39 4.85
N GLU A 48 3.17 -4.09 6.14
CA GLU A 48 4.20 -4.37 7.15
C GLU A 48 3.53 -4.73 8.47
N ILE A 49 4.07 -5.74 9.15
CA ILE A 49 3.80 -6.02 10.56
C ILE A 49 5.11 -5.86 11.31
N THR A 50 5.16 -4.89 12.22
CA THR A 50 6.26 -4.73 13.16
C THR A 50 6.12 -5.68 14.35
N ASN A 51 7.20 -5.91 15.09
CA ASN A 51 7.24 -6.85 16.20
C ASN A 51 6.88 -8.28 15.77
N LEU A 52 7.70 -8.80 14.86
CA LEU A 52 7.48 -10.07 14.15
C LEU A 52 7.09 -11.21 15.10
N SER A 53 5.98 -11.87 14.80
CA SER A 53 5.59 -13.15 15.40
C SER A 53 5.50 -14.22 14.32
N ASN A 54 5.39 -15.50 14.71
CA ASN A 54 5.35 -16.62 13.77
C ASN A 54 4.20 -16.53 12.74
N ASN A 55 3.19 -15.68 13.00
CA ASN A 55 2.00 -15.54 12.16
C ASN A 55 1.98 -14.25 11.32
N SER A 56 3.01 -13.39 11.39
CA SER A 56 2.99 -12.09 10.72
C SER A 56 2.90 -12.22 9.19
N GLU A 57 3.73 -13.10 8.59
CA GLU A 57 3.70 -13.37 7.15
C GLU A 57 2.34 -13.93 6.71
N TYR A 58 1.82 -14.91 7.46
CA TYR A 58 0.51 -15.50 7.20
C TYR A 58 -0.60 -14.44 7.24
N LEU A 59 -0.58 -13.55 8.24
CA LEU A 59 -1.58 -12.51 8.39
C LEU A 59 -1.56 -11.54 7.19
N ILE A 60 -0.41 -10.98 6.82
CA ILE A 60 -0.32 -10.07 5.66
C ILE A 60 -0.84 -10.74 4.39
N ASN A 61 -0.36 -11.95 4.10
CA ASN A 61 -0.78 -12.69 2.90
C ASN A 61 -2.28 -12.97 2.89
N LEU A 62 -2.87 -13.31 4.05
CA LEU A 62 -4.30 -13.55 4.15
C LEU A 62 -5.13 -12.27 3.95
N LEU A 63 -4.71 -11.14 4.54
CA LEU A 63 -5.38 -9.85 4.35
C LEU A 63 -5.33 -9.44 2.88
N VAL A 64 -4.16 -9.53 2.26
CA VAL A 64 -3.95 -9.24 0.83
C VAL A 64 -4.82 -10.12 -0.06
N ALA A 65 -4.84 -11.43 0.19
CA ALA A 65 -5.68 -12.37 -0.56
C ALA A 65 -7.17 -12.04 -0.40
N THR A 66 -7.59 -11.62 0.80
CA THR A 66 -8.98 -11.20 1.08
C THR A 66 -9.34 -9.95 0.30
N ILE A 67 -8.49 -8.92 0.35
CA ILE A 67 -8.69 -7.68 -0.39
C ILE A 67 -8.77 -7.96 -1.90
N LYS A 68 -7.77 -8.66 -2.48
CA LYS A 68 -7.74 -9.01 -3.90
C LYS A 68 -9.02 -9.75 -4.31
N LYS A 69 -9.36 -10.82 -3.57
CA LYS A 69 -10.50 -11.66 -3.89
C LYS A 69 -11.80 -10.86 -3.88
N GLU A 70 -12.07 -10.13 -2.82
CA GLU A 70 -13.33 -9.39 -2.68
C GLU A 70 -13.41 -8.24 -3.69
N TYR A 71 -12.30 -7.56 -3.97
CA TYR A 71 -12.22 -6.48 -4.95
C TYR A 71 -12.63 -6.95 -6.35
N TYR A 72 -12.05 -8.06 -6.83
CA TYR A 72 -12.32 -8.59 -8.16
C TYR A 72 -13.49 -9.59 -8.22
N SER A 73 -14.15 -9.89 -7.08
CA SER A 73 -15.19 -10.94 -7.00
C SER A 73 -16.47 -10.67 -7.80
N LEU A 74 -16.87 -9.40 -7.93
CA LEU A 74 -18.14 -9.00 -8.52
C LEU A 74 -17.92 -7.84 -9.48
N THR A 75 -17.70 -8.18 -10.74
CA THR A 75 -17.32 -7.27 -11.83
C THR A 75 -18.43 -6.30 -12.26
N GLY A 76 -19.66 -6.49 -11.76
CA GLY A 76 -20.76 -5.55 -11.91
C GLY A 76 -20.76 -4.38 -10.92
N ARG A 77 -19.90 -4.40 -9.89
CA ARG A 77 -19.72 -3.28 -8.96
C ARG A 77 -18.85 -2.19 -9.59
N SER A 78 -19.05 -0.96 -9.14
CA SER A 78 -18.08 0.10 -9.40
C SER A 78 -16.77 -0.15 -8.63
N PRO A 79 -15.63 0.42 -9.07
CA PRO A 79 -14.35 0.30 -8.37
C PRO A 79 -14.43 0.68 -6.89
N ILE A 80 -15.15 1.77 -6.56
CA ILE A 80 -15.32 2.22 -5.16
C ILE A 80 -16.12 1.21 -4.33
N GLU A 81 -17.21 0.66 -4.85
CA GLU A 81 -18.02 -0.33 -4.12
C GLU A 81 -17.24 -1.64 -3.90
N SER A 82 -16.47 -2.09 -4.90
CA SER A 82 -15.58 -3.24 -4.74
C SER A 82 -14.47 -2.97 -3.74
N PHE A 83 -13.92 -1.75 -3.74
CA PHE A 83 -12.88 -1.35 -2.79
C PHE A 83 -13.41 -1.33 -1.36
N GLU A 84 -14.55 -0.69 -1.13
CA GLU A 84 -15.25 -0.69 0.16
C GLU A 84 -15.53 -2.10 0.67
N GLN A 85 -16.02 -2.99 -0.21
CA GLN A 85 -16.27 -4.38 0.16
C GLN A 85 -15.00 -5.11 0.59
N GLY A 86 -13.90 -4.95 -0.15
CA GLY A 86 -12.62 -5.58 0.19
C GLY A 86 -12.09 -5.12 1.54
N LEU A 87 -12.18 -3.82 1.83
CA LEU A 87 -11.76 -3.26 3.11
C LEU A 87 -12.67 -3.71 4.26
N ASN A 88 -14.00 -3.71 4.05
CA ASN A 88 -14.96 -4.17 5.05
C ASN A 88 -14.76 -5.64 5.40
N LYS A 89 -14.56 -6.50 4.40
CA LYS A 89 -14.33 -7.93 4.65
C LYS A 89 -13.02 -8.18 5.40
N THR A 90 -12.01 -7.36 5.13
CA THR A 90 -10.73 -7.38 5.83
C THR A 90 -10.89 -6.92 7.30
N ASN A 91 -11.69 -5.88 7.56
CA ASN A 91 -12.02 -5.44 8.92
C ASN A 91 -12.78 -6.51 9.71
N GLU A 92 -13.75 -7.21 9.09
CA GLU A 92 -14.45 -8.34 9.70
C GLU A 92 -13.47 -9.46 10.10
N MET A 93 -12.57 -9.84 9.18
CA MET A 93 -11.56 -10.86 9.44
C MET A 93 -10.62 -10.48 10.59
N LEU A 94 -10.17 -9.22 10.64
CA LEU A 94 -9.33 -8.72 11.73
C LEU A 94 -10.09 -8.73 13.07
N ALA A 95 -11.38 -8.44 13.06
CA ALA A 95 -12.21 -8.53 14.25
C ALA A 95 -12.36 -9.98 14.74
N ASP A 96 -12.55 -10.93 13.83
CA ASP A 96 -12.59 -12.36 14.17
C ASP A 96 -11.26 -12.82 14.77
N PHE A 97 -10.12 -12.39 14.21
CA PHE A 97 -8.81 -12.68 14.80
C PHE A 97 -8.68 -12.14 16.22
N ALA A 98 -9.08 -10.89 16.45
CA ALA A 98 -9.05 -10.29 17.78
C ALA A 98 -9.97 -11.02 18.78
N GLN A 99 -11.17 -11.44 18.35
CA GLN A 99 -12.10 -12.22 19.17
C GLN A 99 -11.53 -13.59 19.55
N GLN A 100 -10.73 -14.20 18.67
CA GLN A 100 -10.02 -15.46 18.92
C GLN A 100 -8.75 -15.30 19.77
N GLY A 101 -8.43 -14.08 20.23
CA GLY A 101 -7.25 -13.77 21.05
C GLY A 101 -5.98 -13.47 20.25
N ASN A 102 -6.04 -13.46 18.91
CA ASN A 102 -4.93 -13.07 18.05
C ASN A 102 -4.88 -11.54 17.95
N ILE A 103 -4.35 -10.87 18.99
CA ILE A 103 -4.32 -9.40 19.11
C ILE A 103 -2.94 -8.79 18.85
N GLU A 104 -1.91 -9.59 18.59
CA GLU A 104 -0.52 -9.14 18.42
C GLU A 104 -0.33 -8.12 17.28
N TRP A 105 -1.19 -8.17 16.26
CA TRP A 105 -1.15 -7.27 15.12
C TRP A 105 -1.71 -5.87 15.45
N ILE A 106 -2.51 -5.73 16.52
CA ILE A 106 -3.14 -4.47 16.89
C ILE A 106 -2.05 -3.48 17.30
N GLY A 107 -1.96 -2.36 16.57
CA GLY A 107 -0.91 -1.34 16.75
C GLY A 107 0.43 -1.67 16.09
N ASN A 108 0.57 -2.85 15.49
CA ASN A 108 1.77 -3.31 14.78
C ASN A 108 1.55 -3.46 13.27
N LEU A 109 0.29 -3.50 12.82
CA LEU A 109 -0.08 -3.57 11.41
C LEU A 109 -0.02 -2.18 10.75
N ASN A 110 0.80 -2.07 9.71
CA ASN A 110 0.90 -0.92 8.81
C ASN A 110 0.55 -1.41 7.41
N ILE A 111 -0.53 -0.91 6.81
CA ILE A 111 -0.91 -1.33 5.44
C ILE A 111 -1.58 -0.18 4.70
N SER A 112 -1.14 0.04 3.46
CA SER A 112 -1.76 0.95 2.51
C SER A 112 -2.29 0.17 1.32
N VAL A 113 -3.51 0.47 0.91
CA VAL A 113 -4.21 -0.18 -0.20
C VAL A 113 -4.65 0.91 -1.15
N LEU A 114 -4.29 0.80 -2.43
CA LEU A 114 -4.64 1.76 -3.47
C LEU A 114 -5.21 1.05 -4.69
N VAL A 115 -6.30 1.59 -5.20
CA VAL A 115 -6.91 1.24 -6.47
C VAL A 115 -6.67 2.37 -7.45
N LEU A 116 -6.29 2.01 -8.68
CA LEU A 116 -6.20 2.94 -9.80
C LEU A 116 -7.04 2.43 -10.98
N LYS A 117 -8.11 3.17 -11.29
CA LYS A 117 -8.93 2.95 -12.47
C LYS A 117 -8.85 4.19 -13.35
N GLU A 118 -8.24 4.04 -14.52
CA GLU A 118 -8.03 5.13 -15.48
C GLU A 118 -7.25 6.28 -14.83
N ASN A 119 -7.89 7.42 -14.55
CA ASN A 119 -7.30 8.56 -13.85
C ASN A 119 -7.82 8.69 -12.40
N THR A 120 -8.65 7.77 -11.92
CA THR A 120 -9.25 7.83 -10.58
C THR A 120 -8.53 6.90 -9.62
N VAL A 121 -8.16 7.46 -8.48
CA VAL A 121 -7.53 6.75 -7.37
C VAL A 121 -8.52 6.63 -6.22
N TYR A 122 -8.58 5.45 -5.62
CA TYR A 122 -9.19 5.22 -4.30
C TYR A 122 -8.12 4.62 -3.40
N PHE A 123 -7.99 5.09 -2.17
CA PHE A 123 -7.03 4.50 -1.26
C PHE A 123 -7.48 4.58 0.19
N SER A 124 -6.98 3.64 0.97
CA SER A 124 -7.18 3.55 2.42
C SER A 124 -5.88 3.06 3.05
N GLN A 125 -5.67 3.42 4.30
CA GLN A 125 -4.48 3.00 5.03
C GLN A 125 -4.75 2.89 6.53
N THR A 126 -3.90 2.13 7.21
CA THR A 126 -3.88 1.97 8.66
C THR A 126 -2.45 1.91 9.18
N GLY A 127 -2.29 2.14 10.48
CA GLY A 127 -0.99 2.17 11.14
C GLY A 127 -0.24 3.47 10.85
N LYS A 128 1.01 3.36 10.43
CA LYS A 128 1.92 4.49 10.24
C LYS A 128 2.44 4.59 8.80
N THR A 129 1.83 3.87 7.85
CA THR A 129 2.16 4.03 6.43
C THR A 129 1.89 5.47 5.99
N GLN A 130 2.61 5.91 4.96
CA GLN A 130 2.31 7.18 4.32
C GLN A 130 2.10 6.96 2.83
N THR A 131 1.20 7.77 2.27
CA THR A 131 0.87 7.76 0.86
C THR A 131 1.11 9.17 0.33
N LEU A 132 2.12 9.33 -0.53
CA LEU A 132 2.51 10.62 -1.10
C LEU A 132 2.00 10.76 -2.53
N LEU A 133 1.38 11.89 -2.85
CA LEU A 133 1.17 12.36 -4.22
C LEU A 133 2.25 13.37 -4.57
N VAL A 134 2.95 13.11 -5.68
CA VAL A 134 3.93 14.03 -6.25
C VAL A 134 3.38 14.58 -7.55
N ARG A 135 3.13 15.89 -7.58
CA ARG A 135 2.67 16.64 -8.75
C ARG A 135 3.63 17.77 -9.07
N GLY A 136 4.43 17.60 -10.12
CA GLY A 136 5.51 18.50 -10.48
C GLY A 136 6.57 18.58 -9.38
N LYS A 137 6.63 19.70 -8.64
CA LYS A 137 7.56 19.91 -7.51
C LYS A 137 6.90 19.75 -6.14
N ASN A 138 5.59 19.57 -6.11
CA ASN A 138 4.83 19.47 -4.86
C ASN A 138 4.78 18.01 -4.43
N ILE A 139 5.05 17.76 -3.15
CA ILE A 139 4.89 16.46 -2.48
C ILE A 139 3.84 16.66 -1.40
N ILE A 140 2.77 15.88 -1.45
CA ILE A 140 1.64 15.99 -0.53
C ILE A 140 1.39 14.62 0.09
N ASP A 141 1.37 14.53 1.42
CA ASP A 141 0.87 13.34 2.11
C ASP A 141 -0.66 13.33 2.03
N ILE A 142 -1.19 12.50 1.14
CA ILE A 142 -2.64 12.40 0.92
C ILE A 142 -3.30 11.50 1.97
N GLY A 143 -2.54 10.66 2.68
CA GLY A 143 -3.05 9.73 3.69
C GLY A 143 -3.14 10.29 5.11
N LYS A 144 -2.57 11.48 5.35
CA LYS A 144 -2.42 12.09 6.68
C LYS A 144 -3.70 12.12 7.53
N ASP A 145 -4.85 12.39 6.91
CA ASP A 145 -6.13 12.57 7.62
C ASP A 145 -7.03 11.32 7.57
N LEU A 146 -6.55 10.19 7.00
CA LEU A 146 -7.33 8.94 6.94
C LEU A 146 -7.39 8.20 8.27
N ILE A 147 -6.41 8.42 9.15
CA ILE A 147 -6.33 7.75 10.44
C ILE A 147 -6.80 8.74 11.51
N THR A 148 -8.07 8.61 11.90
CA THR A 148 -8.76 9.58 12.77
C THR A 148 -8.92 9.10 14.21
N ASP A 149 -8.85 7.78 14.45
CA ASP A 149 -8.93 7.20 15.79
C ASP A 149 -7.53 6.88 16.33
N PRO A 150 -7.10 7.46 17.46
CA PRO A 150 -5.81 7.13 18.07
C PRO A 150 -5.76 5.71 18.64
N MET A 151 -6.92 5.05 18.84
CA MET A 151 -6.99 3.67 19.32
C MET A 151 -7.37 2.71 18.19
N PRO A 152 -6.48 1.78 17.80
CA PRO A 152 -6.80 0.79 16.77
C PRO A 152 -7.95 -0.09 17.23
N HIS A 153 -9.08 -0.03 16.51
CA HIS A 153 -10.23 -0.91 16.75
C HIS A 153 -10.35 -1.92 15.61
N PRO A 154 -10.41 -3.24 15.87
CA PRO A 154 -10.35 -4.24 14.80
C PRO A 154 -11.39 -4.08 13.68
N LEU A 155 -12.66 -3.86 14.04
CA LEU A 155 -13.75 -3.61 13.08
C LEU A 155 -13.63 -2.28 12.30
N LYS A 156 -12.69 -1.39 12.66
CA LYS A 156 -12.51 -0.07 12.05
C LYS A 156 -11.05 0.15 11.63
N THR A 157 -10.37 -0.93 11.26
CA THR A 157 -8.95 -0.87 10.88
C THR A 157 -8.77 0.01 9.65
N PHE A 158 -9.54 -0.24 8.59
CA PHE A 158 -9.73 0.68 7.47
C PHE A 158 -11.03 1.44 7.66
N SER A 159 -10.95 2.66 8.18
CA SER A 159 -12.12 3.47 8.56
C SER A 159 -12.49 4.53 7.53
N ASN A 160 -11.52 5.01 6.77
CA ASN A 160 -11.70 6.08 5.80
C ASN A 160 -11.13 5.69 4.45
N ILE A 161 -11.76 6.18 3.39
CA ILE A 161 -11.28 6.08 2.01
C ILE A 161 -11.13 7.51 1.50
N ALA A 162 -9.99 7.79 0.89
CA ALA A 162 -9.80 9.00 0.10
C ALA A 162 -9.89 8.65 -1.39
N SER A 163 -10.40 9.60 -2.16
CA SER A 163 -10.55 9.47 -3.60
C SER A 163 -10.09 10.75 -4.30
N GLY A 164 -9.51 10.63 -5.49
CA GLY A 164 -9.12 11.78 -6.28
C GLY A 164 -8.70 11.41 -7.69
N GLU A 165 -8.51 12.43 -8.52
CA GLU A 165 -8.03 12.26 -9.88
C GLU A 165 -6.52 12.54 -9.97
N ILE A 166 -5.84 11.73 -10.78
CA ILE A 166 -4.44 11.92 -11.14
C ILE A 166 -4.28 12.38 -12.58
N GLU A 167 -3.16 13.05 -12.84
CA GLU A 167 -2.79 13.58 -14.13
C GLU A 167 -1.51 12.92 -14.66
N ILE A 168 -1.28 13.05 -15.96
CA ILE A 168 -0.04 12.55 -16.57
C ILE A 168 1.15 13.24 -15.91
N GLY A 169 2.09 12.42 -15.43
CA GLY A 169 3.30 12.87 -14.75
C GLY A 169 3.20 12.87 -13.22
N ASP A 170 2.01 12.68 -12.67
CA ASP A 170 1.84 12.40 -11.24
C ASP A 170 2.55 11.10 -10.86
N LYS A 171 3.07 11.07 -9.64
CA LYS A 171 3.63 9.86 -9.03
C LYS A 171 2.96 9.66 -7.69
N ILE A 172 2.63 8.41 -7.38
CA ILE A 172 2.13 8.03 -6.06
C ILE A 172 3.16 7.10 -5.42
N ILE A 173 3.53 7.38 -4.17
CA ILE A 173 4.43 6.55 -3.38
C ILE A 173 3.63 6.03 -2.19
N LEU A 174 3.45 4.71 -2.12
CA LEU A 174 2.99 4.02 -0.91
C LEU A 174 4.23 3.48 -0.22
N ALA A 175 4.43 3.77 1.06
CA ALA A 175 5.56 3.22 1.77
C ALA A 175 5.30 3.02 3.27
N THR A 176 6.07 2.09 3.82
CA THR A 176 6.09 1.79 5.26
C THR A 176 6.79 2.92 6.03
N PRO A 177 6.62 3.02 7.36
CA PRO A 177 7.23 4.08 8.17
C PRO A 177 8.75 4.10 8.07
N GLU A 178 9.38 2.92 7.91
CA GLU A 178 10.84 2.80 7.88
C GLU A 178 11.48 3.42 6.63
N PHE A 179 10.75 3.43 5.51
CA PHE A 179 11.17 4.14 4.29
C PHE A 179 11.41 5.63 4.57
N PHE A 180 10.47 6.30 5.22
CA PHE A 180 10.56 7.73 5.52
C PHE A 180 11.53 8.08 6.65
N ARG A 181 11.95 7.08 7.44
CA ARG A 181 13.08 7.23 8.38
C ARG A 181 14.43 7.11 7.69
N SER A 182 14.48 6.35 6.61
CA SER A 182 15.72 6.04 5.87
C SER A 182 15.98 7.02 4.73
N ILE A 183 14.95 7.67 4.20
CA ILE A 183 15.04 8.57 3.06
C ILE A 183 14.52 9.96 3.45
N SER A 184 15.35 10.97 3.27
CA SER A 184 15.02 12.37 3.50
C SER A 184 14.07 12.94 2.42
N GLU A 185 13.37 14.03 2.76
CA GLU A 185 12.51 14.73 1.80
C GLU A 185 13.28 15.24 0.56
N GLU A 186 14.56 15.61 0.72
CA GLU A 186 15.42 16.02 -0.39
C GLU A 186 15.74 14.85 -1.33
N GLU A 187 16.04 13.67 -0.78
CA GLU A 187 16.26 12.45 -1.56
C GLU A 187 14.99 12.05 -2.32
N ILE A 188 13.81 12.16 -1.70
CA ILE A 188 12.52 11.96 -2.38
C ILE A 188 12.38 12.95 -3.54
N LYS A 189 12.59 14.26 -3.31
CA LYS A 189 12.51 15.29 -4.37
C LYS A 189 13.47 15.00 -5.54
N ASN A 190 14.67 14.55 -5.23
CA ASN A 190 15.68 14.19 -6.22
C ASN A 190 15.33 12.91 -6.98
N ALA A 191 14.74 11.91 -6.31
CA ALA A 191 14.29 10.65 -6.90
C ALA A 191 13.15 10.89 -7.90
N VAL A 192 12.12 11.61 -7.47
CA VAL A 192 10.86 11.79 -8.23
C VAL A 192 10.97 12.75 -9.42
N ALA A 193 12.11 13.44 -9.57
CA ALA A 193 12.42 14.25 -10.75
C ALA A 193 12.67 13.41 -12.02
N GLY A 194 12.96 12.10 -11.87
CA GLY A 194 13.18 11.17 -12.98
C GLY A 194 11.91 10.46 -13.49
N ASN A 195 12.13 9.49 -14.38
CA ASN A 195 11.13 8.46 -14.69
C ASN A 195 11.06 7.40 -13.56
N ALA A 196 10.16 6.42 -13.69
CA ALA A 196 9.97 5.39 -12.65
C ALA A 196 11.26 4.58 -12.38
N GLU A 197 11.98 4.16 -13.42
CA GLU A 197 13.23 3.40 -13.32
C GLU A 197 14.31 4.19 -12.56
N ALA A 198 14.58 5.43 -12.97
CA ALA A 198 15.56 6.29 -12.31
C ALA A 198 15.16 6.65 -10.87
N MET A 199 13.86 6.65 -10.56
CA MET A 199 13.37 6.87 -9.20
C MET A 199 13.76 5.68 -8.30
N VAL A 200 13.53 4.46 -8.77
CA VAL A 200 13.86 3.22 -8.05
C VAL A 200 15.36 3.14 -7.83
N GLU A 201 16.18 3.34 -8.86
CA GLU A 201 17.65 3.33 -8.74
C GLU A 201 18.16 4.33 -7.70
N LYS A 202 17.56 5.52 -7.63
CA LYS A 202 17.91 6.55 -6.65
C LYS A 202 17.50 6.15 -5.24
N PHE A 203 16.32 5.57 -5.06
CA PHE A 203 15.90 5.05 -3.76
C PHE A 203 16.76 3.85 -3.31
N GLU A 204 17.09 2.92 -4.21
CA GLU A 204 18.00 1.81 -3.92
C GLU A 204 19.39 2.32 -3.50
N SER A 205 19.89 3.34 -4.19
CA SER A 205 21.17 3.98 -3.87
C SER A 205 21.12 4.65 -2.50
N ALA A 206 20.05 5.38 -2.18
CA ALA A 206 19.85 6.03 -0.89
C ALA A 206 19.73 5.01 0.26
N LEU A 207 19.06 3.87 0.01
CA LEU A 207 18.87 2.78 0.98
C LEU A 207 20.11 1.87 1.14
N GLY A 208 21.22 2.15 0.45
CA GLY A 208 22.50 1.50 0.68
C GLY A 208 22.82 0.26 -0.17
N GLY A 209 22.24 0.16 -1.38
CA GLY A 209 22.71 -0.68 -2.50
C GLY A 209 22.93 -2.17 -2.20
N ARG A 210 21.93 -2.99 -2.52
CA ARG A 210 22.02 -4.38 -3.06
C ARG A 210 20.64 -5.04 -2.98
N THR A 211 19.94 -5.09 -4.11
CA THR A 211 18.82 -6.01 -4.35
C THR A 211 19.36 -7.17 -5.20
N ASN A 212 19.09 -8.40 -4.77
CA ASN A 212 19.15 -9.54 -5.68
C ASN A 212 18.03 -9.32 -6.70
N ALA A 213 18.40 -9.17 -7.96
CA ALA A 213 17.49 -9.44 -9.05
C ALA A 213 17.02 -10.91 -8.91
N ALA A 214 15.71 -11.11 -8.87
CA ALA A 214 15.10 -12.38 -9.26
C ALA A 214 14.90 -12.36 -10.77
#